data_AF-A0A352PQ95-F1
#
_entry.id   AF-A0A352PQ95-F1
#
_cell.length_a   1.000
_cell.length_b   1.000
_cell.length_c   1.000
_cell.angle_alpha   90.00
_cell.angle_beta   90.00
_cell.angle_gamma   90.00
#
_symmetry.space_group_name_H-M   'P 1'
#
loop_
_entity.id
_entity.type
_entity.pdbx_description
1 polymer ?
#
loop_
_entity_poly.entity_id
_entity_poly.type
_entity_poly.pdbx_seq_one_letter_code
_entity_poly.pdbx_strand_id
1 'polypeptide(L)'
;MNQLQRLTERIIDRVNINLREPSWDVGPYVRGLIPADQFSRFYAFYGLTPHHPLHFHFRQCGLAGSYFLGKCIVEHAILYKSDIRGDELKKRG
;
A
#
# COMPACT_ATOMS: atom_id res chain seq x y z
N MET A 1 -18.83 2.35 -8.72
CA MET A 1 -17.59 2.15 -7.93
C MET A 1 -16.44 2.91 -8.55
N ASN A 2 -15.77 3.75 -7.77
CA ASN A 2 -14.56 4.45 -8.20
C ASN A 2 -13.35 3.48 -8.26
N GLN A 3 -12.21 3.93 -8.78
CA GLN A 3 -11.02 3.08 -8.92
C GLN A 3 -10.49 2.57 -7.57
N LEU A 4 -10.56 3.39 -6.51
CA LEU A 4 -10.13 3.01 -5.17
C LEU A 4 -10.97 1.83 -4.63
N GLN A 5 -12.30 1.92 -4.72
CA GLN A 5 -13.22 0.85 -4.32
C GLN A 5 -12.99 -0.44 -5.12
N ARG A 6 -12.77 -0.32 -6.44
CA ARG A 6 -12.44 -1.49 -7.27
C ARG A 6 -11.13 -2.14 -6.84
N LEU A 7 -10.13 -1.34 -6.46
CA LEU A 7 -8.86 -1.84 -5.95
C LEU A 7 -9.04 -2.49 -4.58
N THR A 8 -9.84 -1.90 -3.68
CA THR A 8 -10.18 -2.48 -2.37
C THR A 8 -10.82 -3.87 -2.53
N GLU A 9 -11.84 -4.02 -3.37
CA GLU A 9 -12.49 -5.32 -3.57
C GLU A 9 -11.51 -6.34 -4.17
N ARG A 10 -10.66 -5.95 -5.14
CA ARG A 10 -9.63 -6.85 -5.68
C ARG A 10 -8.62 -7.32 -4.63
N ILE A 11 -8.26 -6.45 -3.69
CA ILE A 11 -7.37 -6.81 -2.57
C ILE A 11 -8.09 -7.82 -1.66
N ILE A 12 -9.35 -7.55 -1.28
CA ILE A 12 -10.18 -8.45 -0.46
C ILE A 12 -10.29 -9.82 -1.13
N ASP A 13 -10.65 -9.88 -2.40
CA ASP A 13 -10.80 -11.13 -3.15
C ASP A 13 -9.51 -11.96 -3.12
N ARG A 14 -8.36 -11.33 -3.40
CA ARG A 14 -7.07 -12.02 -3.38
C ARG A 14 -6.71 -12.51 -1.99
N VAL A 15 -6.94 -11.72 -0.95
CA VAL A 15 -6.65 -12.14 0.43
C VAL A 15 -7.58 -13.27 0.85
N ASN A 16 -8.88 -13.18 0.57
CA ASN A 16 -9.86 -14.22 0.88
C ASN A 16 -9.56 -15.55 0.15
N ILE A 17 -9.09 -15.52 -1.11
CA ILE A 17 -8.68 -16.74 -1.81
C ILE A 17 -7.52 -17.45 -1.09
N ASN A 18 -6.59 -16.69 -0.51
CA ASN A 18 -5.46 -17.23 0.23
C ASN A 18 -5.85 -17.65 1.67
N LEU A 19 -6.88 -17.03 2.23
CA LEU A 19 -7.43 -17.35 3.55
C LEU A 19 -8.69 -18.24 3.50
N ARG A 20 -8.98 -18.85 2.33
CA ARG A 20 -10.13 -19.73 2.13
C ARG A 20 -10.14 -20.92 3.08
N GLU A 21 -8.97 -21.35 3.52
CA GLU A 21 -8.72 -22.29 4.61
C GLU A 21 -7.84 -21.50 5.57
N PRO A 22 -8.40 -20.84 6.60
CA PRO A 22 -9.44 -21.35 7.50
C PRO A 22 -10.84 -20.69 7.35
N SER A 23 -11.31 -20.42 6.13
CA SER A 23 -12.59 -19.76 5.85
C SER A 23 -12.71 -18.36 6.45
N TRP A 24 -11.62 -17.59 6.41
CA TRP A 24 -11.59 -16.25 6.99
C TRP A 24 -11.88 -15.18 5.94
N ASP A 25 -12.94 -14.38 6.17
CA ASP A 25 -13.29 -13.23 5.33
C ASP A 25 -12.70 -11.93 5.88
N VAL A 26 -11.81 -11.29 5.13
CA VAL A 26 -11.23 -9.99 5.49
C VAL A 26 -12.11 -8.80 5.09
N GLY A 27 -13.12 -9.01 4.26
CA GLY A 27 -13.99 -7.97 3.73
C GLY A 27 -14.57 -7.04 4.79
N PRO A 28 -15.19 -7.56 5.87
CA PRO A 28 -15.74 -6.73 6.95
C PRO A 28 -14.69 -5.87 7.67
N TYR A 29 -13.44 -6.31 7.69
CA TYR A 29 -12.34 -5.58 8.34
C TYR A 29 -11.71 -4.53 7.45
N VAL A 30 -11.82 -4.67 6.13
CA VAL A 30 -11.15 -3.77 5.15
C VAL A 30 -12.12 -2.74 4.57
N ARG A 31 -13.37 -3.14 4.30
CA ARG A 31 -14.38 -2.24 3.74
C ARG A 31 -14.68 -1.11 4.71
N GLY A 32 -14.64 0.12 4.22
CA GLY A 32 -14.92 1.32 5.02
C GLY A 32 -13.74 1.83 5.86
N LEU A 33 -12.62 1.10 5.99
CA LEU A 33 -11.43 1.63 6.66
C LEU A 33 -10.86 2.89 6.00
N ILE A 34 -11.08 3.00 4.68
CA ILE A 34 -10.49 4.04 3.86
C ILE A 34 -11.61 4.97 3.35
N PRO A 35 -11.85 6.11 4.03
CA PRO A 35 -12.82 7.09 3.57
C PRO A 35 -12.32 7.73 2.26
N ALA A 36 -13.01 7.44 1.14
CA ALA A 36 -12.57 7.85 -0.20
C ALA A 36 -12.39 9.37 -0.33
N ASP A 37 -13.26 10.16 0.32
CA ASP A 37 -13.21 11.62 0.30
C ASP A 37 -12.04 12.20 1.10
N GLN A 38 -11.53 11.48 2.09
CA GLN A 38 -10.35 11.89 2.83
C GLN A 38 -9.08 11.36 2.16
N PHE A 39 -9.14 10.22 1.47
CA PHE A 39 -8.00 9.61 0.81
C PHE A 39 -7.31 10.57 -0.17
N SER A 40 -8.08 11.37 -0.91
CA SER A 40 -7.56 12.39 -1.84
C SER A 40 -6.97 13.63 -1.15
N ARG A 41 -7.18 13.81 0.15
CA ARG A 41 -6.72 14.99 0.91
C ARG A 41 -5.33 14.82 1.51
N PHE A 42 -4.79 13.62 1.49
CA PHE A 42 -3.48 13.34 2.07
C PHE A 42 -2.41 13.22 0.99
N TYR A 43 -1.26 13.83 1.25
CA TYR A 43 -0.05 13.58 0.48
C TYR A 43 0.56 12.22 0.83
N ALA A 44 1.50 11.79 -0.01
CA ALA A 44 2.42 10.71 0.28
C ALA A 44 3.85 11.28 0.20
N PHE A 45 4.77 10.72 0.97
CA PHE A 45 6.13 11.26 1.09
C PHE A 45 7.17 10.18 0.81
N TYR A 46 8.15 10.47 -0.03
CA TYR A 46 9.28 9.58 -0.27
C TYR A 46 10.58 10.27 0.16
N GLY A 47 11.34 9.62 1.04
CA GLY A 47 12.61 10.10 1.56
C GLY A 47 13.72 10.01 0.52
N LEU A 48 14.19 11.16 0.06
CA LEU A 48 15.34 11.27 -0.85
C LEU A 48 16.60 11.63 -0.04
N THR A 49 17.67 10.88 -0.25
CA THR A 49 18.96 11.10 0.41
C THR A 49 20.11 10.76 -0.53
N PRO A 50 21.23 11.49 -0.50
CA PRO A 50 22.43 11.14 -1.27
C PRO A 50 23.09 9.83 -0.78
N HIS A 51 22.74 9.34 0.41
CA HIS A 51 23.40 8.18 1.03
C HIS A 51 22.77 6.83 0.68
N HIS A 52 21.59 6.81 0.07
CA HIS A 52 20.85 5.60 -0.25
C HIS A 52 20.43 5.59 -1.72
N PRO A 53 20.61 4.48 -2.47
CA PRO A 53 20.14 4.40 -3.84
C PRO A 53 18.64 4.67 -3.94
N LEU A 54 18.26 5.58 -4.84
CA LEU A 54 16.89 5.93 -5.15
C LEU A 54 16.22 4.79 -5.93
N HIS A 55 15.13 4.24 -5.39
CA HIS A 55 14.30 3.29 -6.13
C HIS A 55 12.86 3.29 -5.58
N PHE A 56 11.93 3.78 -6.39
CA PHE A 56 10.51 3.63 -6.13
C PHE A 56 9.77 3.23 -7.40
N HIS A 57 8.81 2.32 -7.29
CA HIS A 57 7.88 1.97 -8.35
C HIS A 57 6.47 1.96 -7.79
N PHE A 58 5.63 2.89 -8.23
CA PHE A 58 4.25 3.03 -7.78
C PHE A 58 3.31 2.81 -8.96
N ARG A 59 2.54 1.71 -8.94
CA ARG A 59 1.66 1.34 -10.06
C ARG A 59 0.30 0.86 -9.58
N GLN A 60 -0.76 1.51 -10.08
CA GLN A 60 -2.15 1.14 -9.77
C GLN A 60 -2.38 0.98 -8.25
N CYS A 61 -1.87 1.94 -7.48
CA CYS A 61 -1.87 1.92 -6.03
C CYS A 61 -2.43 3.22 -5.44
N GLY A 62 -2.84 3.17 -4.17
CA GLY A 62 -3.16 4.36 -3.38
C GLY A 62 -2.17 4.51 -2.22
N LEU A 63 -1.66 5.71 -1.95
CA LEU A 63 -0.56 5.95 -0.99
C LEU A 63 -0.89 7.00 0.08
N ALA A 64 -2.17 7.32 0.28
CA ALA A 64 -2.59 8.47 1.07
C ALA A 64 -2.03 8.47 2.50
N GLY A 65 -1.34 9.54 2.86
CA GLY A 65 -0.76 9.76 4.19
C GLY A 65 0.46 8.90 4.50
N SER A 66 1.00 8.17 3.52
CA SER A 66 2.05 7.18 3.76
C SER A 66 3.46 7.76 3.53
N TYR A 67 4.42 7.23 4.29
CA TYR A 67 5.84 7.60 4.22
C TYR A 67 6.67 6.43 3.68
N PHE A 68 7.64 6.73 2.83
CA PHE A 68 8.53 5.75 2.20
C PHE A 68 9.98 6.15 2.40
N LEU A 69 10.83 5.22 2.78
CA LEU A 69 12.28 5.40 2.87
C LEU A 69 12.98 4.17 2.30
N GLY A 70 14.00 4.35 1.47
CA GLY A 70 14.73 3.24 0.85
C GLY A 70 14.06 2.68 -0.41
N LYS A 71 14.51 1.49 -0.86
CA LYS A 71 13.99 0.88 -2.09
C LYS A 71 12.60 0.32 -1.86
N CYS A 72 11.60 0.69 -2.66
CA CYS A 72 10.27 0.09 -2.55
C CYS A 72 9.56 -0.07 -3.90
N ILE A 73 8.66 -1.05 -3.95
CA ILE A 73 7.75 -1.29 -5.06
C ILE A 73 6.35 -1.45 -4.45
N VAL A 74 5.40 -0.63 -4.88
CA VAL A 74 4.00 -0.72 -4.47
C VAL A 74 3.15 -0.89 -5.72
N GLU A 75 2.59 -2.08 -5.89
CA GLU A 75 1.74 -2.41 -7.02
C GLU A 75 0.41 -3.00 -6.56
N HIS A 76 -0.69 -2.56 -7.18
CA HIS A 76 -2.04 -3.09 -6.91
C HIS A 76 -2.39 -3.13 -5.42
N ALA A 77 -1.94 -2.11 -4.67
CA ALA A 77 -2.05 -2.04 -3.22
C ALA A 77 -2.56 -0.68 -2.76
N ILE A 78 -3.11 -0.63 -1.55
CA ILE A 78 -3.52 0.61 -0.90
C ILE A 78 -2.77 0.70 0.44
N LEU A 79 -1.99 1.77 0.61
CA LEU A 79 -1.29 2.13 1.83
C LEU A 79 -1.94 3.40 2.38
N TYR A 80 -2.49 3.30 3.58
CA TYR A 80 -3.16 4.41 4.25
C TYR A 80 -2.45 4.71 5.56
N LYS A 81 -1.84 5.90 5.64
CA LYS A 81 -1.09 6.37 6.83
C LYS A 81 -0.05 5.37 7.34
N SER A 82 0.65 4.72 6.40
CA SER A 82 1.62 3.66 6.70
C SER A 82 3.06 4.15 6.49
N ASP A 83 3.99 3.58 7.26
CA ASP A 83 5.42 3.85 7.13
C ASP A 83 6.13 2.64 6.51
N ILE A 84 6.68 2.80 5.32
CA ILE A 84 7.44 1.77 4.61
C ILE A 84 8.93 2.10 4.71
N ARG A 85 9.65 1.35 5.54
CA ARG A 85 11.07 1.57 5.85
C ARG A 85 11.94 0.48 5.26
N GLY A 86 12.72 0.86 4.26
CA GLY A 86 13.71 0.03 3.59
C GLY A 86 15.14 0.51 3.85
N ASP A 87 15.35 1.26 4.93
CA ASP A 87 16.66 1.68 5.45
C ASP A 87 17.53 0.50 5.89
N GLU A 88 16.91 -0.59 6.36
CA GLU A 88 17.57 -1.83 6.75
C GLU A 88 17.65 -2.89 5.63
N LEU A 89 17.26 -2.56 4.39
CA LEU A 89 17.35 -3.51 3.28
C LEU A 89 18.82 -3.88 3.01
N LYS A 90 19.08 -5.18 2.98
CA LYS A 90 20.40 -5.74 2.64
C LYS A 90 20.87 -5.21 1.27
N LYS A 91 22.17 -4.90 1.19
CA LYS A 91 22.84 -4.52 -0.06
C LYS A 91 23.32 -5.79 -0.77
N ARG A 92 23.63 -5.65 -2.07
CA ARG A 92 24.25 -6.73 -2.84
C ARG A 92 25.72 -6.86 -2.41
N GLY A 93 26.18 -8.09 -2.22
CA GLY A 93 27.51 -8.39 -1.67
C GLY A 93 27.48 -8.39 -0.14
#